data_AF-A0A8T5QJH4-F1
#
_entry.id   AF-A0A8T5QJH4-F1
#
_cell.length_a   1.000
_cell.length_b   1.000
_cell.length_c   1.000
_cell.angle_alpha   90.00
_cell.angle_beta   90.00
_cell.angle_gamma   90.00
#
_symmetry.space_group_name_H-M   'P 1'
#
loop_
_entity.id
_entity.type
_entity.pdbx_description
1 polymer ?
#
loop_
_entity_poly.entity_id
_entity_poly.type
_entity_poly.pdbx_seq_one_letter_code
_entity_poly.pdbx_strand_id
1 'polypeptide(L)' 'QCLYGRTSSKVYSPLRRLSLELGILYLEDMLPETAYVKLGNVLGRESDIEKAKDLMLENMSHEINYRIDFGDFLN' A
#
# COMPACT_ATOMS: atom_id res chain seq x y z
N GLN A 1 5.69 -12.59 -6.54
CA GLN A 1 5.20 -11.19 -6.51
C GLN A 1 6.27 -10.29 -7.13
N CYS A 2 5.88 -9.16 -7.69
CA CYS A 2 6.82 -8.15 -8.20
C CYS A 2 7.23 -7.21 -7.07
N LEU A 3 8.52 -6.86 -6.97
CA LEU A 3 9.04 -5.89 -5.99
C LEU A 3 8.95 -4.45 -6.51
N TYR A 4 9.15 -4.27 -7.81
CA TYR A 4 9.11 -2.96 -8.45
C TYR A 4 7.72 -2.68 -9.02
N GLY A 5 7.20 -1.48 -8.76
CA GLY A 5 5.96 -0.98 -9.35
C GLY A 5 4.93 -0.54 -8.31
N ARG A 6 3.80 -0.04 -8.82
CA ARG A 6 2.69 0.47 -8.01
C ARG A 6 1.46 -0.43 -8.14
N THR A 7 0.89 -0.78 -7.01
CA THR A 7 -0.35 -1.56 -6.95
C THR A 7 -1.57 -0.68 -7.25
N SER A 8 -2.60 -1.25 -7.89
CA SER A 8 -3.81 -0.50 -8.25
C SER A 8 -5.05 -1.37 -8.20
N SER A 9 -6.11 -0.87 -7.55
CA SER A 9 -7.40 -1.56 -7.45
C SER A 9 -8.28 -1.40 -8.70
N LYS A 10 -7.95 -0.48 -9.61
CA LYS A 10 -8.91 0.02 -10.62
C LYS A 10 -8.81 -0.60 -12.01
N VAL A 11 -7.69 -1.26 -12.32
CA VAL A 11 -7.37 -1.66 -13.70
C VAL A 11 -8.13 -2.92 -14.11
N TYR A 12 -8.03 -3.99 -13.32
CA TYR A 12 -8.59 -5.30 -13.68
C TYR A 12 -9.92 -5.56 -12.97
N SER A 13 -10.86 -6.23 -13.66
CA SER A 13 -12.15 -6.64 -13.09
C SER A 13 -12.02 -7.41 -11.76
N PRO A 14 -11.14 -8.42 -11.59
CA PRO A 14 -10.97 -9.08 -10.31
C PRO A 14 -10.49 -8.14 -9.21
N LEU A 15 -9.57 -7.21 -9.50
CA LEU A 15 -9.03 -6.28 -8.49
C LEU A 15 -10.09 -5.28 -8.00
N ARG A 16 -10.92 -4.78 -8.92
CA ARG A 16 -12.05 -3.90 -8.58
C ARG A 16 -13.06 -4.63 -7.69
N ARG A 17 -13.36 -5.88 -8.01
CA ARG A 17 -14.25 -6.73 -7.22
C ARG A 17 -13.70 -6.95 -5.81
N LEU A 18 -12.42 -7.31 -5.68
CA LEU A 18 -11.75 -7.49 -4.40
C LEU A 18 -11.74 -6.20 -3.56
N SER A 19 -11.51 -5.05 -4.18
CA SER A 19 -11.51 -3.76 -3.48
C SER A 19 -12.89 -3.37 -2.97
N LEU A 20 -13.93 -3.51 -3.81
CA LEU A 20 -15.30 -3.10 -3.46
C LEU A 20 -16.01 -4.10 -2.53
N GLU A 21 -15.80 -5.40 -2.72
CA GLU A 21 -16.55 -6.44 -2.00
C GLU A 21 -15.87 -6.89 -0.71
N LEU A 22 -14.53 -6.89 -0.66
CA LEU A 22 -13.76 -7.45 0.47
C LEU A 22 -13.00 -6.39 1.29
N GLY A 23 -13.07 -5.12 0.89
CA GLY A 23 -12.41 -4.03 1.62
C GLY A 23 -10.87 -4.13 1.61
N ILE A 24 -10.29 -4.74 0.58
CA ILE A 24 -8.83 -4.84 0.44
C ILE A 24 -8.23 -3.46 0.20
N LEU A 25 -7.19 -3.14 0.99
CA LEU A 25 -6.41 -1.91 0.88
C LEU A 25 -5.17 -2.14 -0.01
N TYR A 26 -4.93 -1.22 -0.94
CA TYR A 26 -3.75 -1.23 -1.82
C TYR A 26 -2.78 -0.16 -1.32
N LEU A 27 -1.52 -0.54 -1.11
CA LEU A 27 -0.50 0.29 -0.45
C LEU A 27 0.45 0.97 -1.44
N GLU A 28 -0.07 1.30 -2.61
CA GLU A 28 0.67 1.99 -3.67
C GLU A 28 1.95 1.24 -4.06
N ASP A 29 3.12 1.85 -3.95
CA ASP A 29 4.44 1.33 -4.33
C ASP A 29 5.30 0.88 -3.14
N MET A 30 4.69 0.73 -1.95
CA MET A 30 5.38 0.29 -0.75
C MET A 30 5.90 -1.14 -0.89
N LEU A 31 7.14 -1.38 -0.46
CA LEU A 31 7.70 -2.73 -0.39
C LEU A 31 6.87 -3.62 0.56
N PRO A 32 6.71 -4.92 0.24
CA PRO A 32 5.89 -5.81 1.06
C PRO A 32 6.42 -5.97 2.49
N GLU A 33 7.74 -5.96 2.67
CA GLU A 33 8.38 -6.02 3.99
C GLU A 33 8.10 -4.75 4.80
N THR A 34 8.20 -3.57 4.16
CA THR A 34 7.90 -2.28 4.78
C THR A 34 6.42 -2.17 5.15
N ALA A 35 5.52 -2.63 4.28
CA ALA A 35 4.10 -2.71 4.56
C ALA A 35 3.78 -3.58 5.77
N TYR A 36 4.46 -4.72 5.90
CA TYR A 36 4.28 -5.62 7.03
C TYR A 36 4.75 -4.97 8.35
N VAL A 37 5.93 -4.34 8.36
CA VAL A 37 6.45 -3.64 9.54
C VAL A 37 5.58 -2.44 9.91
N LYS A 38 5.16 -1.65 8.91
CA LYS A 38 4.27 -0.50 9.10
C LYS A 38 2.93 -0.93 9.70
N LEU A 39 2.35 -2.04 9.23
CA LEU A 39 1.11 -2.58 9.77
C LEU A 39 1.26 -2.94 11.26
N GLY A 40 2.33 -3.63 11.64
CA GLY A 40 2.61 -3.93 13.06
C GLY A 40 2.74 -2.67 13.92
N ASN A 41 3.40 -1.64 13.40
CA ASN A 41 3.55 -0.36 14.09
C ASN A 41 2.21 0.41 14.21
N VAL A 42 1.41 0.46 13.14
CA VAL A 42 0.12 1.16 13.12
C VAL A 42 -0.88 0.49 14.06
N LEU A 43 -1.02 -0.83 13.99
CA LEU A 43 -1.92 -1.59 14.87
C LEU A 43 -1.48 -1.57 16.34
N GLY A 44 -0.19 -1.33 16.62
CA GLY A 44 0.31 -1.12 17.98
C GLY A 44 -0.06 0.25 18.56
N ARG A 45 -0.43 1.23 17.72
CA ARG A 45 -0.71 2.62 18.12
C ARG A 45 -2.19 2.99 18.02
N GLU A 46 -2.93 2.40 17.10
CA GLU A 46 -4.32 2.70 16.82
C GLU A 46 -5.16 1.42 16.76
N SER A 47 -6.30 1.43 17.46
CA SER A 47 -7.23 0.30 17.54
C SER A 47 -8.39 0.43 16.56
N ASP A 48 -8.67 1.64 16.07
CA ASP A 48 -9.68 1.89 15.06
C ASP A 48 -9.17 1.48 13.68
N ILE A 49 -9.84 0.49 13.06
CA ILE A 49 -9.47 -0.07 11.77
C ILE A 49 -9.52 0.98 10.66
N GLU A 50 -10.48 1.90 10.69
CA GLU A 50 -10.60 2.90 9.62
C GLU A 50 -9.44 3.90 9.68
N LYS A 51 -9.09 4.36 10.89
CA LYS A 51 -7.89 5.19 11.07
C LYS A 51 -6.61 4.45 10.76
N ALA A 52 -6.53 3.15 11.09
CA ALA A 52 -5.38 2.34 10.73
C ALA A 52 -5.21 2.24 9.21
N LYS A 53 -6.30 2.15 8.43
CA LYS A 53 -6.25 2.19 6.96
C LYS A 53 -5.71 3.53 6.46
N ASP A 54 -6.17 4.65 7.03
CA ASP A 54 -5.69 5.99 6.67
C ASP A 54 -4.19 6.13 6.97
N LEU A 55 -3.74 5.69 8.14
CA LEU A 55 -2.32 5.71 8.54
C LEU A 55 -1.45 4.81 7.65
N MET A 56 -2.00 3.71 7.13
CA MET A 56 -1.28 2.86 6.18
C MET A 56 -1.06 3.54 4.83
N LEU A 57 -1.98 4.43 4.41
CA LEU A 57 -1.87 5.22 3.17
C LEU A 57 -1.08 6.53 3.35
N GLU A 58 -0.97 7.03 4.57
CA GLU A 58 -0.18 8.21 4.88
C GLU A 58 1.32 7.94 4.74
N ASN A 59 2.05 8.80 4.04
CA ASN A 59 3.50 8.67 3.91
C ASN A 59 4.20 9.21 5.17
N MET A 60 4.70 8.32 6.04
CA MET A 60 5.31 8.69 7.33
C MET A 60 6.85 8.79 7.28
N SER A 61 7.51 8.07 6.39
CA SER A 61 8.97 7.87 6.37
C SER A 61 9.51 7.60 4.96
N HIS A 62 8.85 8.16 3.92
CA HIS A 62 9.21 7.99 2.51
C HIS A 62 8.99 6.58 1.95
N GLU A 63 8.05 5.82 2.54
CA GLU A 63 7.71 4.47 2.09
C GLU A 63 6.75 4.43 0.88
N ILE A 64 6.13 5.56 0.53
CA ILE A 64 5.25 5.71 -0.63
C ILE A 64 5.80 6.84 -1.50
N ASN A 65 5.97 6.60 -2.80
CA ASN A 65 6.31 7.65 -3.75
C ASN A 65 5.06 8.20 -4.43
N TYR A 66 5.05 9.51 -4.68
CA TYR A 66 3.96 10.14 -5.42
C TYR A 66 3.99 9.74 -6.91
N ARG A 67 5.18 9.48 -7.45
CA ARG A 67 5.41 9.12 -8.84
C ARG A 67 6.59 8.14 -8.93
N ILE A 68 6.50 7.20 -9.85
CA ILE A 68 7.60 6.31 -10.24
C ILE A 68 8.16 6.81 -11.57
N ASP A 69 9.48 6.92 -11.66
CA ASP A 69 10.20 7.26 -12.88
C ASP A 69 10.89 6.01 -13.46
N PHE A 70 11.33 6.09 -14.71
CA PHE A 70 12.07 5.02 -15.38
C PHE A 70 13.36 4.65 -14.63
N GLY A 71 13.97 5.64 -13.95
CA GLY A 71 15.17 5.46 -13.12
C GLY A 71 14.98 4.48 -11.95
N ASP A 72 13.77 4.30 -11.45
CA ASP A 72 13.53 3.54 -10.20
C ASP A 72 13.58 2.01 -10.40
N PHE A 73 13.69 1.56 -11.66
CA PHE A 73 13.77 0.14 -12.00
C PHE A 73 15.22 -0.28 -12.30
N LEU A 74 15.86 -0.92 -11.32
CA LEU A 74 17.16 -1.62 -11.47
C LEU A 74 18.33 -0.75 -11.96
N ASN A 75 18.26 0.58 -11.85
CA ASN A 75 19.37 1.49 -12.19
C ASN A 75 20.24 1.83 -10.98
#